data_AF-A0A9W8B1U9-F1
#
_entry.id   AF-A0A9W8B1U9-F1
#
_cell.length_a   1.000
_cell.length_b   1.000
_cell.length_c   1.000
_cell.angle_alpha   90.00
_cell.angle_beta   90.00
_cell.angle_gamma   90.00
#
_symmetry.space_group_name_H-M   'P 1'
#
loop_
_entity.id
_entity.type
_entity.pdbx_description
1 polymer ?
#
loop_
_entity_poly.entity_id
_entity_poly.type
_entity_poly.pdbx_seq_one_letter_code
_entity_poly.pdbx_strand_id
1 'polypeptide(L)'
;MVILCLRYPRLHHQFSARRCDARFLPLCHHFYHDRLLHGADILAPMNDILPVAVSPPRSCASQENGSPSTSSVEYSHTGEQTTPTPIPIPRTHRHSDPLVNPEQPVASPNPVSIDVPELSRRFQAFSFNRSANSPFELWYRVVENWRDAKPHIKDYLSTWKKRTPLRRRRHFTDRPTGNAQWKARRFSTLRSKLYPKTRTTRFELDLHPKDSSAIACEKVCRALRLLLPKYHDITVDQVQVIRLSGALTNSVYKIIVQRPVPPSATTQATTKTRQHLLRIYGVGVEQLFEREKELYWLRKLSELGVGPRLLAIFDNGRIEQYLESTTLTAKDIRDPRTSRHIARRMCELHSIVHTLPPRPGCVPEAWLCIDKWYPLVKQKWPLLQRKFGDRRPNLLNDLDIDALADNINKLKARVTALNPPIVFAHNDLQYGNILRLDQPSQELVVIDFEYAGYNYRGFDIANHFCEWTADYHSDTPHALDFDRYPTEEEQHMFLNAYIDEQLRLNADHYPEFQQPRPQALADLITEIACLRLATHVFWGLWGLIQASESNIDFDYLEYAHQKLSAFHREIQQCQASPPAQR
;
A
#
# COMPACT_ATOMS: atom_id res chain seq x y z
N MET A 1 -34.49 -9.93 -4.26
CA MET A 1 -33.07 -10.29 -4.45
C MET A 1 -32.60 -11.34 -3.45
N VAL A 2 -32.77 -11.17 -2.14
CA VAL A 2 -32.31 -12.09 -1.07
C VAL A 2 -32.49 -13.60 -1.38
N ILE A 3 -33.68 -14.04 -1.81
CA ILE A 3 -33.96 -15.45 -2.17
C ILE A 3 -33.05 -15.98 -3.31
N LEU A 4 -32.69 -15.14 -4.28
CA LEU A 4 -31.75 -15.54 -5.35
C LEU A 4 -30.33 -15.69 -4.82
N CYS A 5 -29.87 -14.82 -3.91
CA CYS A 5 -28.57 -14.94 -3.26
C CYS A 5 -28.50 -16.22 -2.40
N LEU A 6 -29.55 -16.51 -1.63
CA LEU A 6 -29.66 -17.70 -0.77
C LEU A 6 -29.72 -19.02 -1.56
N ARG A 7 -30.11 -19.01 -2.84
CA ARG A 7 -30.23 -20.21 -3.69
C ARG A 7 -29.15 -20.34 -4.76
N TYR A 8 -28.44 -19.25 -5.09
CA TYR A 8 -27.35 -19.22 -6.07
C TYR A 8 -26.19 -18.32 -5.60
N PRO A 9 -25.36 -18.76 -4.64
CA PRO A 9 -24.30 -17.94 -4.05
C PRO A 9 -23.33 -17.32 -5.07
N ARG A 10 -23.05 -18.02 -6.17
CA ARG A 10 -22.17 -17.55 -7.26
C ARG A 10 -22.69 -16.31 -8.01
N LEU A 11 -23.96 -15.92 -7.85
CA LEU A 11 -24.52 -14.70 -8.46
C LEU A 11 -24.39 -13.45 -7.56
N HIS A 12 -23.99 -13.59 -6.29
CA HIS A 12 -23.91 -12.47 -5.34
C HIS A 12 -23.07 -11.30 -5.87
N HIS A 13 -21.88 -11.59 -6.41
CA HIS A 13 -20.97 -10.59 -7.00
C HIS A 13 -21.51 -9.85 -8.23
N GLN A 14 -22.52 -10.37 -8.92
CA GLN A 14 -23.15 -9.66 -10.05
C GLN A 14 -24.24 -8.69 -9.59
N PHE A 15 -24.88 -8.97 -8.44
CA PHE A 15 -25.93 -8.13 -7.88
C PHE A 15 -25.40 -6.99 -6.99
N SER A 16 -24.27 -7.17 -6.30
CA SER A 16 -23.63 -6.08 -5.55
C SER A 16 -23.13 -4.92 -6.42
N ALA A 17 -23.00 -5.14 -7.74
CA ALA A 17 -22.39 -4.19 -8.67
C ALA A 17 -23.35 -3.13 -9.27
N ARG A 18 -24.68 -3.22 -9.05
CA ARG A 18 -25.66 -2.25 -9.60
C ARG A 18 -26.85 -1.98 -8.69
N ARG A 19 -26.90 -0.77 -8.12
CA ARG A 19 -28.05 -0.13 -7.43
C ARG A 19 -28.74 -1.03 -6.39
N CYS A 20 -28.10 -1.20 -5.23
CA CYS A 20 -28.79 -1.45 -3.97
C CYS A 20 -28.69 -0.21 -3.07
N ASP A 21 -29.79 0.20 -2.46
CA ASP A 21 -29.82 1.25 -1.43
C ASP A 21 -29.02 0.79 -0.20
N ALA A 22 -28.16 1.66 0.32
CA ALA A 22 -27.21 1.35 1.41
C ALA A 22 -27.89 0.74 2.65
N ARG A 23 -29.17 1.04 2.87
CA ARG A 23 -29.98 0.53 4.00
C ARG A 23 -30.25 -0.98 3.95
N PHE A 24 -30.09 -1.63 2.79
CA PHE A 24 -30.35 -3.08 2.64
C PHE A 24 -29.13 -3.98 2.87
N LEU A 25 -27.91 -3.44 2.85
CA LEU A 25 -26.68 -4.23 3.00
C LEU A 25 -26.55 -4.90 4.39
N PRO A 26 -26.81 -4.20 5.52
CA PRO A 26 -26.67 -4.79 6.86
C PRO A 26 -27.62 -5.97 7.12
N LEU A 27 -28.87 -5.85 6.67
CA LEU A 27 -29.89 -6.91 6.77
C LEU A 27 -29.48 -8.19 6.02
N CYS A 28 -28.82 -8.05 4.86
CA CYS A 28 -28.30 -9.19 4.12
C CYS A 28 -27.11 -9.85 4.84
N HIS A 29 -26.28 -9.05 5.52
CA HIS A 29 -25.11 -9.53 6.25
C HIS A 29 -25.49 -10.29 7.54
N HIS A 30 -26.48 -9.79 8.29
CA HIS A 30 -26.94 -10.39 9.54
C HIS A 30 -27.50 -11.82 9.31
N PHE A 31 -28.43 -11.97 8.35
CA PHE A 31 -28.97 -13.28 7.95
C PHE A 31 -27.94 -14.26 7.36
N TYR A 32 -26.77 -13.77 6.91
CA TYR A 32 -25.69 -14.63 6.44
C TYR A 32 -24.79 -15.13 7.61
N HIS A 33 -24.70 -14.36 8.69
CA HIS A 33 -23.96 -14.73 9.90
C HIS A 33 -24.68 -15.78 10.74
N ASP A 34 -25.97 -15.61 11.03
CA ASP A 34 -26.75 -16.58 11.82
C ASP A 34 -26.70 -17.98 11.19
N ARG A 35 -26.74 -18.05 9.86
CA ARG A 35 -26.69 -19.30 9.07
C ARG A 35 -25.31 -19.96 8.99
N LEU A 36 -24.29 -19.32 9.56
CA LEU A 36 -22.94 -19.87 9.75
C LEU A 36 -22.65 -20.20 11.22
N LEU A 37 -23.31 -19.51 12.16
CA LEU A 37 -23.21 -19.78 13.60
C LEU A 37 -24.12 -20.94 14.03
N HIS A 38 -25.30 -21.07 13.44
CA HIS A 38 -26.20 -22.19 13.66
C HIS A 38 -26.18 -23.13 12.44
N GLY A 39 -25.62 -24.32 12.67
CA GLY A 39 -25.54 -25.40 11.69
C GLY A 39 -26.92 -25.84 11.18
N ALA A 40 -26.94 -26.52 10.03
CA ALA A 40 -28.14 -26.75 9.25
C ALA A 40 -29.07 -27.85 9.83
N ASP A 41 -29.86 -27.53 10.85
CA ASP A 41 -31.03 -28.32 11.27
C ASP A 41 -32.17 -27.42 11.78
N ILE A 42 -33.21 -27.23 10.95
CA ILE A 42 -34.52 -26.67 11.36
C ILE A 42 -35.64 -27.38 10.57
N LEU A 43 -35.92 -28.65 10.87
CA LEU A 43 -37.10 -29.39 10.40
C LEU A 43 -37.59 -30.43 11.43
N ALA A 44 -37.95 -29.98 12.64
CA ALA A 44 -38.76 -30.75 13.60
C ALA A 44 -39.61 -29.79 14.48
N PRO A 45 -40.88 -30.12 14.81
CA PRO A 45 -41.76 -29.24 15.62
C PRO A 45 -42.04 -29.78 17.03
N MET A 46 -42.73 -28.96 17.85
CA MET A 46 -43.31 -29.27 19.18
C MET A 46 -42.27 -29.38 20.33
N ASN A 47 -42.53 -29.00 21.59
CA ASN A 47 -43.63 -28.22 22.19
C ASN A 47 -43.19 -27.65 23.58
N ASP A 48 -44.13 -26.98 24.30
CA ASP A 48 -44.16 -26.75 25.76
C ASP A 48 -43.19 -25.69 26.37
N ILE A 49 -43.70 -24.58 26.96
CA ILE A 49 -43.97 -24.32 28.42
C ILE A 49 -42.71 -23.94 29.23
N LEU A 50 -42.61 -22.86 30.02
CA LEU A 50 -43.39 -21.63 30.31
C LEU A 50 -42.38 -20.54 30.85
N PRO A 51 -42.76 -19.26 31.04
CA PRO A 51 -41.80 -18.18 31.34
C PRO A 51 -41.61 -17.87 32.84
N VAL A 52 -40.50 -17.19 33.16
CA VAL A 52 -40.30 -16.42 34.41
C VAL A 52 -39.73 -15.03 34.06
N ALA A 53 -40.16 -14.01 34.78
CA ALA A 53 -39.69 -12.62 34.65
C ALA A 53 -39.20 -12.09 36.02
N VAL A 54 -38.46 -10.96 36.04
CA VAL A 54 -38.69 -9.79 36.92
C VAL A 54 -37.60 -8.71 36.72
N SER A 55 -38.01 -7.47 36.97
CA SER A 55 -37.38 -6.15 36.71
C SER A 55 -36.13 -5.77 37.53
N PRO A 56 -35.43 -4.67 37.18
CA PRO A 56 -34.21 -4.19 37.85
C PRO A 56 -34.42 -3.01 38.83
N PRO A 57 -33.41 -2.68 39.65
CA PRO A 57 -33.19 -1.36 40.28
C PRO A 57 -31.96 -0.62 39.68
N ARG A 58 -31.63 0.62 40.05
CA ARG A 58 -32.38 1.90 40.16
C ARG A 58 -31.35 3.03 40.40
N SER A 59 -31.77 4.30 40.31
CA SER A 59 -30.92 5.51 40.32
C SER A 59 -30.80 6.24 41.66
N CYS A 60 -29.68 6.96 41.85
CA CYS A 60 -29.45 8.16 42.70
C CYS A 60 -28.35 9.01 41.99
N ALA A 61 -28.28 10.36 41.90
CA ALA A 61 -28.68 11.51 42.75
C ALA A 61 -27.86 11.63 44.06
N SER A 62 -27.26 12.75 44.48
CA SER A 62 -27.15 14.16 44.00
C SER A 62 -25.86 14.81 44.63
N GLN A 63 -25.52 16.13 44.73
CA GLN A 63 -26.18 17.43 44.45
C GLN A 63 -25.18 18.64 44.46
N GLU A 64 -25.40 19.63 43.57
CA GLU A 64 -25.29 21.12 43.74
C GLU A 64 -24.04 21.92 44.18
N ASN A 65 -24.11 23.23 43.85
CA ASN A 65 -23.32 24.42 44.28
C ASN A 65 -21.90 24.59 43.69
N GLY A 66 -21.42 25.79 43.35
CA GLY A 66 -22.06 27.13 43.30
C GLY A 66 -21.07 28.23 42.85
N SER A 67 -21.55 29.38 42.34
CA SER A 67 -20.74 30.55 41.91
C SER A 67 -20.87 31.73 42.88
N PRO A 68 -19.95 32.73 42.87
CA PRO A 68 -20.22 33.94 42.09
C PRO A 68 -18.98 34.71 41.51
N SER A 69 -19.27 35.84 40.86
CA SER A 69 -18.39 36.94 40.39
C SER A 69 -17.50 37.57 41.48
N THR A 70 -16.50 38.45 41.25
CA THR A 70 -16.20 39.43 40.15
C THR A 70 -14.72 39.28 39.66
N SER A 71 -13.98 40.18 38.97
CA SER A 71 -14.10 41.62 38.60
C SER A 71 -13.24 42.00 37.37
N SER A 72 -13.34 43.25 36.89
CA SER A 72 -12.63 43.84 35.74
C SER A 72 -11.45 44.76 36.10
N VAL A 73 -10.46 44.90 35.21
CA VAL A 73 -9.58 46.09 35.08
C VAL A 73 -9.30 46.33 33.58
N GLU A 74 -9.31 47.59 33.16
CA GLU A 74 -9.01 48.03 31.79
C GLU A 74 -7.55 48.46 31.63
N TYR A 75 -7.02 48.46 30.40
CA TYR A 75 -6.20 49.59 29.94
C TYR A 75 -6.27 49.72 28.40
N SER A 76 -6.46 50.94 27.93
CA SER A 76 -6.59 51.28 26.50
C SER A 76 -5.29 51.85 25.93
N HIS A 77 -5.03 51.68 24.63
CA HIS A 77 -4.77 52.83 23.75
C HIS A 77 -4.85 52.51 22.24
N THR A 78 -5.57 53.37 21.51
CA THR A 78 -5.41 53.85 20.12
C THR A 78 -4.62 53.04 19.06
N GLY A 79 -5.13 52.90 17.80
CA GLY A 79 -6.40 53.41 17.28
C GLY A 79 -6.52 53.50 15.75
N GLU A 80 -7.54 54.26 15.34
CA GLU A 80 -7.90 54.72 13.97
C GLU A 80 -8.41 53.67 12.95
N GLN A 81 -9.06 54.21 11.91
CA GLN A 81 -10.05 53.54 11.04
C GLN A 81 -9.69 53.73 9.56
N THR A 82 -10.15 52.85 8.66
CA THR A 82 -10.95 53.23 7.47
C THR A 82 -11.38 52.02 6.62
N THR A 83 -12.53 52.12 5.97
CA THR A 83 -13.13 51.20 4.97
C THR A 83 -14.14 52.00 4.12
N PRO A 84 -14.73 51.53 3.00
CA PRO A 84 -14.43 50.36 2.13
C PRO A 84 -14.41 50.74 0.60
N THR A 85 -14.75 49.77 -0.27
CA THR A 85 -15.38 49.87 -1.63
C THR A 85 -14.48 50.01 -2.91
N PRO A 86 -14.91 49.52 -4.11
CA PRO A 86 -14.08 48.61 -4.94
C PRO A 86 -14.17 48.84 -6.49
N ILE A 87 -14.02 47.77 -7.32
CA ILE A 87 -14.34 47.65 -8.80
C ILE A 87 -13.19 48.13 -9.74
N PRO A 88 -12.97 47.66 -11.01
CA PRO A 88 -13.71 46.69 -11.89
C PRO A 88 -12.92 45.49 -12.50
N ILE A 89 -13.63 44.67 -13.30
CA ILE A 89 -13.15 43.63 -14.22
C ILE A 89 -13.23 44.13 -15.69
N PRO A 90 -12.30 43.79 -16.61
CA PRO A 90 -12.49 43.90 -18.07
C PRO A 90 -13.03 42.61 -18.72
N ARG A 91 -13.76 42.74 -19.84
CA ARG A 91 -14.37 41.66 -20.65
C ARG A 91 -13.90 41.72 -22.12
N THR A 92 -14.45 40.82 -22.95
CA THR A 92 -14.43 40.75 -24.44
C THR A 92 -13.13 40.20 -25.06
N HIS A 93 -13.12 39.54 -26.23
CA HIS A 93 -14.06 39.55 -27.36
C HIS A 93 -14.71 38.20 -27.76
N ARG A 94 -15.76 38.31 -28.59
CA ARG A 94 -16.40 37.22 -29.36
C ARG A 94 -15.87 37.21 -30.80
N HIS A 95 -15.97 36.07 -31.47
CA HIS A 95 -16.38 35.96 -32.88
C HIS A 95 -17.28 34.72 -33.04
N SER A 96 -18.03 34.61 -34.14
CA SER A 96 -19.21 33.74 -34.23
C SER A 96 -19.55 33.27 -35.65
N ASP A 97 -19.92 31.99 -35.76
CA ASP A 97 -20.89 31.40 -36.72
C ASP A 97 -20.52 31.40 -38.22
N PRO A 98 -21.10 30.51 -39.10
CA PRO A 98 -22.47 29.99 -39.02
C PRO A 98 -22.76 28.48 -39.31
N LEU A 99 -23.80 28.01 -38.62
CA LEU A 99 -24.95 27.18 -39.06
C LEU A 99 -24.91 26.40 -40.40
N VAL A 100 -25.19 25.08 -40.32
CA VAL A 100 -25.95 24.30 -41.33
C VAL A 100 -26.84 23.26 -40.61
N ASN A 101 -28.11 23.14 -41.03
CA ASN A 101 -29.12 22.16 -40.56
C ASN A 101 -30.37 22.28 -41.47
N PRO A 102 -31.35 21.35 -41.54
CA PRO A 102 -31.38 19.92 -41.18
C PRO A 102 -31.83 18.99 -42.35
N GLU A 103 -31.85 17.67 -42.14
CA GLU A 103 -32.76 16.74 -42.84
C GLU A 103 -33.38 15.73 -41.85
N GLN A 104 -34.50 15.10 -42.23
CA GLN A 104 -35.42 14.38 -41.33
C GLN A 104 -35.67 12.89 -41.70
N PRO A 105 -36.31 12.08 -40.83
CA PRO A 105 -36.02 10.64 -40.73
C PRO A 105 -36.97 9.69 -41.49
N VAL A 106 -36.54 8.44 -41.60
CA VAL A 106 -37.38 7.28 -41.96
C VAL A 106 -37.68 6.45 -40.70
N ALA A 107 -38.89 5.89 -40.61
CA ALA A 107 -39.48 5.50 -39.32
C ALA A 107 -39.42 4.00 -38.96
N SER A 108 -39.32 3.75 -37.64
CA SER A 108 -40.08 2.71 -36.90
C SER A 108 -39.69 1.22 -37.10
N PRO A 109 -39.94 0.30 -36.12
CA PRO A 109 -41.01 0.35 -35.10
C PRO A 109 -40.60 0.34 -33.61
N ASN A 110 -41.53 0.83 -32.79
CA ASN A 110 -41.50 0.76 -31.31
C ASN A 110 -41.65 -0.67 -30.77
N PRO A 111 -41.23 -0.90 -29.52
CA PRO A 111 -42.16 -1.54 -28.60
C PRO A 111 -42.20 -0.92 -27.19
N VAL A 112 -43.41 -0.55 -26.75
CA VAL A 112 -43.90 -0.46 -25.35
C VAL A 112 -43.07 0.39 -24.38
N SER A 113 -43.57 1.60 -24.08
CA SER A 113 -43.28 2.26 -22.81
C SER A 113 -43.94 1.52 -21.64
N ILE A 114 -43.23 1.39 -20.52
CA ILE A 114 -43.82 1.01 -19.23
C ILE A 114 -43.97 2.30 -18.43
N ASP A 115 -45.18 2.61 -17.98
CA ASP A 115 -45.48 3.85 -17.26
C ASP A 115 -44.95 3.78 -15.81
N VAL A 116 -43.71 4.22 -15.62
CA VAL A 116 -42.99 4.19 -14.33
C VAL A 116 -43.75 4.94 -13.21
N PRO A 117 -44.41 6.08 -13.44
CA PRO A 117 -45.30 6.73 -12.47
C PRO A 117 -46.39 5.82 -11.88
N GLU A 118 -47.04 4.98 -12.69
CA GLU A 118 -48.09 4.07 -12.23
C GLU A 118 -47.53 2.94 -11.35
N LEU A 119 -46.37 2.41 -11.74
CA LEU A 119 -45.62 1.43 -10.93
C LEU A 119 -45.16 2.03 -9.59
N SER A 120 -44.70 3.28 -9.57
CA SER A 120 -44.34 4.00 -8.35
C SER A 120 -45.55 4.24 -7.44
N ARG A 121 -46.71 4.65 -7.99
CA ARG A 121 -47.94 4.83 -7.18
C ARG A 121 -48.41 3.52 -6.55
N ARG A 122 -48.37 2.40 -7.29
CA ARG A 122 -48.71 1.07 -6.74
C ARG A 122 -47.74 0.62 -5.64
N PHE A 123 -46.45 0.98 -5.71
CA PHE A 123 -45.51 0.71 -4.62
C PHE A 123 -45.69 1.66 -3.42
N GLN A 124 -46.02 2.94 -3.64
CA GLN A 124 -46.26 3.90 -2.55
C GLN A 124 -47.56 3.63 -1.77
N ALA A 125 -48.55 2.98 -2.40
CA ALA A 125 -49.75 2.51 -1.71
C ALA A 125 -49.45 1.40 -0.67
N PHE A 126 -48.34 0.66 -0.81
CA PHE A 126 -47.86 -0.31 0.18
C PHE A 126 -46.86 0.33 1.14
N SER A 127 -47.34 1.30 1.92
CA SER A 127 -46.60 1.79 3.08
C SER A 127 -46.38 0.66 4.10
N PHE A 128 -45.17 0.58 4.68
CA PHE A 128 -44.85 -0.41 5.71
C PHE A 128 -45.62 -0.09 7.00
N ASN A 129 -46.81 -0.68 7.14
CA ASN A 129 -47.56 -0.60 8.38
C ASN A 129 -46.78 -1.35 9.48
N ARG A 130 -46.42 -0.66 10.57
CA ARG A 130 -45.42 -1.10 11.56
C ARG A 130 -45.91 -2.20 12.53
N SER A 131 -47.03 -2.87 12.23
CA SER A 131 -47.75 -3.79 13.12
C SER A 131 -47.50 -5.29 12.87
N ALA A 132 -46.52 -5.63 12.02
CA ALA A 132 -46.14 -7.03 11.77
C ALA A 132 -45.29 -7.60 12.93
N ASN A 133 -45.97 -8.05 14.00
CA ASN A 133 -45.35 -8.41 15.28
C ASN A 133 -44.52 -9.73 15.31
N SER A 134 -44.22 -10.36 14.17
CA SER A 134 -43.22 -11.44 14.13
C SER A 134 -42.48 -11.54 12.78
N PRO A 135 -41.22 -12.03 12.77
CA PRO A 135 -40.50 -12.32 11.52
C PRO A 135 -41.15 -13.42 10.66
N PHE A 136 -41.95 -14.30 11.27
CA PHE A 136 -42.56 -15.46 10.60
C PHE A 136 -43.69 -15.03 9.66
N GLU A 137 -44.52 -14.08 10.10
CA GLU A 137 -45.58 -13.43 9.30
C GLU A 137 -44.98 -12.76 8.05
N LEU A 138 -43.83 -12.11 8.20
CA LEU A 138 -43.11 -11.45 7.11
C LEU A 138 -42.52 -12.47 6.12
N TRP A 139 -42.00 -13.60 6.60
CA TRP A 139 -41.46 -14.67 5.76
C TRP A 139 -42.56 -15.34 4.93
N TYR A 140 -43.70 -15.68 5.54
CA TYR A 140 -44.81 -16.35 4.86
C TYR A 140 -45.33 -15.52 3.66
N ARG A 141 -45.59 -14.22 3.89
CA ARG A 141 -46.05 -13.29 2.85
C ARG A 141 -45.02 -13.12 1.73
N VAL A 142 -43.73 -13.18 2.02
CA VAL A 142 -42.66 -13.14 0.99
C VAL A 142 -42.62 -14.42 0.15
N VAL A 143 -42.96 -15.58 0.73
CA VAL A 143 -42.99 -16.86 0.01
C VAL A 143 -44.19 -16.95 -0.94
N GLU A 144 -45.38 -16.48 -0.53
CA GLU A 144 -46.56 -16.45 -1.41
C GLU A 144 -46.34 -15.51 -2.61
N ASN A 145 -45.90 -14.27 -2.37
CA ASN A 145 -45.60 -13.31 -3.45
C ASN A 145 -44.52 -13.82 -4.44
N TRP A 146 -43.64 -14.74 -4.02
CA TRP A 146 -42.68 -15.39 -4.92
C TRP A 146 -43.32 -16.47 -5.81
N ARG A 147 -44.44 -17.08 -5.39
CA ARG A 147 -45.16 -18.12 -6.16
C ARG A 147 -45.73 -17.53 -7.46
N ASP A 148 -46.32 -16.35 -7.36
CA ASP A 148 -47.02 -15.67 -8.46
C ASP A 148 -46.09 -14.90 -9.40
N ALA A 149 -44.99 -14.34 -8.89
CA ALA A 149 -43.99 -13.64 -9.72
C ALA A 149 -43.14 -14.59 -10.59
N LYS A 150 -43.13 -15.89 -10.28
CA LYS A 150 -42.24 -16.92 -10.87
C LYS A 150 -42.39 -17.13 -12.39
N PRO A 151 -43.58 -17.08 -13.03
CA PRO A 151 -43.72 -17.30 -14.47
C PRO A 151 -43.06 -16.18 -15.28
N HIS A 152 -43.38 -14.92 -14.97
CA HIS A 152 -42.98 -13.74 -15.76
C HIS A 152 -41.47 -13.56 -15.88
N ILE A 153 -40.71 -13.91 -14.83
CA ILE A 153 -39.24 -13.86 -14.83
C ILE A 153 -38.64 -14.89 -15.82
N LYS A 154 -39.33 -16.01 -16.07
CA LYS A 154 -38.85 -17.09 -16.95
C LYS A 154 -38.89 -16.67 -18.42
N ASP A 155 -39.95 -15.96 -18.84
CA ASP A 155 -40.10 -15.45 -20.20
C ASP A 155 -39.10 -14.34 -20.54
N TYR A 156 -38.83 -13.44 -19.59
CA TYR A 156 -37.82 -12.38 -19.73
C TYR A 156 -36.42 -12.93 -20.01
N LEU A 157 -36.03 -14.02 -19.32
CA LEU A 157 -34.75 -14.69 -19.55
C LEU A 157 -34.72 -15.47 -20.88
N SER A 158 -35.87 -15.91 -21.40
CA SER A 158 -35.96 -16.60 -22.69
C SER A 158 -35.77 -15.67 -23.89
N THR A 159 -36.26 -14.42 -23.79
CA THR A 159 -36.16 -13.41 -24.85
C THR A 159 -34.77 -12.76 -24.88
N TRP A 160 -34.13 -12.56 -23.72
CA TRP A 160 -32.78 -12.00 -23.64
C TRP A 160 -31.73 -12.83 -24.42
N LYS A 161 -31.77 -14.16 -24.31
CA LYS A 161 -30.84 -15.07 -25.01
C LYS A 161 -30.93 -15.05 -26.54
N LYS A 162 -32.01 -14.50 -27.12
CA LYS A 162 -32.24 -14.50 -28.59
C LYS A 162 -31.71 -13.25 -29.31
N ARG A 163 -31.12 -12.27 -28.60
CA ARG A 163 -30.87 -10.91 -29.13
C ARG A 163 -29.40 -10.47 -29.29
N THR A 164 -28.42 -11.39 -29.34
CA THR A 164 -26.99 -11.02 -29.35
C THR A 164 -26.20 -11.59 -30.54
N PRO A 165 -26.02 -10.83 -31.65
CA PRO A 165 -25.18 -11.25 -32.78
C PRO A 165 -23.68 -10.96 -32.56
N LEU A 166 -22.82 -11.91 -32.94
CA LEU A 166 -21.37 -11.72 -33.01
C LEU A 166 -20.99 -10.83 -34.21
N ARG A 167 -20.42 -9.64 -33.99
CA ARG A 167 -19.82 -8.81 -35.05
C ARG A 167 -18.28 -8.85 -35.01
N ARG A 168 -17.68 -9.20 -36.15
CA ARG A 168 -16.22 -9.19 -36.37
C ARG A 168 -15.70 -7.74 -36.40
N ARG A 169 -14.50 -7.49 -35.84
CA ARG A 169 -13.79 -6.22 -36.00
C ARG A 169 -13.30 -6.07 -37.44
N ARG A 170 -13.40 -4.86 -38.01
CA ARG A 170 -12.55 -4.38 -39.12
C ARG A 170 -11.47 -3.47 -38.54
N HIS A 171 -10.30 -3.43 -39.18
CA HIS A 171 -9.28 -2.42 -38.88
C HIS A 171 -9.65 -1.08 -39.53
N PHE A 172 -9.31 0.01 -38.86
CA PHE A 172 -9.03 1.31 -39.46
C PHE A 172 -7.69 1.79 -38.90
N THR A 173 -6.91 2.48 -39.71
CA THR A 173 -5.52 2.84 -39.43
C THR A 173 -5.34 4.35 -39.48
N ASP A 174 -5.08 4.97 -38.34
CA ASP A 174 -4.60 6.34 -38.25
C ASP A 174 -3.40 6.41 -37.28
N ARG A 175 -2.46 7.33 -37.56
CA ARG A 175 -1.23 7.52 -36.78
C ARG A 175 -1.32 8.77 -35.90
N PRO A 176 -1.37 8.65 -34.56
CA PRO A 176 -1.13 9.78 -33.66
C PRO A 176 0.36 10.15 -33.61
N THR A 177 0.66 11.44 -33.48
CA THR A 177 2.02 11.99 -33.55
C THR A 177 2.77 11.98 -32.21
N GLY A 178 4.10 11.83 -32.29
CA GLY A 178 5.09 12.27 -31.29
C GLY A 178 4.85 11.93 -29.82
N ASN A 179 4.10 12.80 -29.12
CA ASN A 179 4.11 12.92 -27.65
C ASN A 179 3.03 12.11 -26.91
N ALA A 180 2.16 11.36 -27.61
CA ALA A 180 1.08 10.60 -26.96
C ALA A 180 1.54 9.29 -26.27
N GLN A 181 2.70 8.71 -26.62
CA GLN A 181 3.04 7.33 -26.24
C GLN A 181 3.40 7.12 -24.75
N TRP A 182 3.75 8.16 -24.01
CA TRP A 182 4.26 8.04 -22.63
C TRP A 182 3.16 8.09 -21.55
N LYS A 183 2.05 8.81 -21.77
CA LYS A 183 1.10 9.16 -20.70
C LYS A 183 0.12 8.06 -20.24
N ALA A 184 0.03 6.93 -20.95
CA ALA A 184 -1.04 5.94 -20.74
C ALA A 184 -0.53 4.48 -20.59
N ARG A 185 0.78 4.26 -20.35
CA ARG A 185 1.46 3.01 -20.75
C ARG A 185 2.15 2.21 -19.64
N ARG A 186 1.89 2.49 -18.36
CA ARG A 186 2.51 1.77 -17.21
C ARG A 186 1.54 1.04 -16.27
N PHE A 187 0.40 1.63 -15.91
CA PHE A 187 -0.52 1.03 -14.91
C PHE A 187 -1.72 0.32 -15.52
N SER A 188 -2.37 0.90 -16.55
CA SER A 188 -3.29 0.17 -17.44
C SER A 188 -2.66 -1.11 -18.03
N THR A 189 -1.33 -1.12 -18.19
CA THR A 189 -0.53 -2.20 -18.75
C THR A 189 -0.07 -3.26 -17.74
N LEU A 190 -0.33 -3.11 -16.42
CA LEU A 190 -0.09 -4.17 -15.42
C LEU A 190 -0.78 -5.48 -15.80
N ARG A 191 -2.02 -5.39 -16.33
CA ARG A 191 -2.78 -6.55 -16.86
C ARG A 191 -2.26 -7.10 -18.20
N SER A 192 -1.30 -6.43 -18.85
CA SER A 192 -0.79 -6.78 -20.18
C SER A 192 0.68 -7.23 -20.21
N LYS A 193 1.42 -7.02 -19.11
CA LYS A 193 2.84 -7.39 -18.96
C LYS A 193 3.09 -8.24 -17.71
N LEU A 194 2.16 -9.14 -17.37
CA LEU A 194 2.44 -10.17 -16.36
C LEU A 194 3.64 -11.00 -16.82
N TYR A 195 4.74 -10.98 -16.07
CA TYR A 195 5.89 -11.81 -16.40
C TYR A 195 5.58 -13.29 -16.12
N PRO A 196 6.12 -14.23 -16.93
CA PRO A 196 6.02 -15.66 -16.63
C PRO A 196 6.53 -15.98 -15.23
N LYS A 197 5.76 -16.79 -14.49
CA LYS A 197 6.07 -17.23 -13.12
C LYS A 197 7.51 -17.70 -13.00
N THR A 198 8.22 -17.18 -11.99
CA THR A 198 9.57 -17.61 -11.64
C THR A 198 9.62 -19.11 -11.36
N ARG A 199 10.66 -19.81 -11.84
CA ARG A 199 10.91 -21.21 -11.49
C ARG A 199 11.58 -21.29 -10.13
N THR A 200 11.05 -22.14 -9.25
CA THR A 200 11.75 -22.62 -8.05
C THR A 200 12.29 -24.01 -8.33
N THR A 201 13.56 -24.25 -8.03
CA THR A 201 14.24 -25.53 -8.30
C THR A 201 15.00 -25.95 -7.06
N ARG A 202 14.85 -27.20 -6.59
CA ARG A 202 15.69 -27.72 -5.52
C ARG A 202 17.13 -27.88 -6.01
N PHE A 203 18.02 -27.11 -5.43
CA PHE A 203 19.43 -26.93 -5.80
C PHE A 203 20.07 -25.99 -4.78
N GLU A 204 21.24 -26.36 -4.25
CA GLU A 204 22.10 -25.45 -3.49
C GLU A 204 23.32 -25.09 -4.32
N LEU A 205 23.69 -23.81 -4.30
CA LEU A 205 24.91 -23.29 -4.89
C LEU A 205 25.88 -22.95 -3.77
N ASP A 206 26.76 -23.90 -3.42
CA ASP A 206 27.98 -23.62 -2.66
C ASP A 206 28.88 -22.71 -3.52
N LEU A 207 28.98 -21.44 -3.17
CA LEU A 207 29.85 -20.46 -3.81
C LEU A 207 30.55 -19.65 -2.72
N HIS A 208 31.82 -19.97 -2.48
CA HIS A 208 32.53 -19.51 -1.30
C HIS A 208 33.35 -18.24 -1.59
N PRO A 209 33.45 -17.26 -0.67
CA PRO A 209 34.24 -16.04 -0.86
C PRO A 209 35.73 -16.22 -1.16
N LYS A 210 36.30 -17.43 -0.97
CA LYS A 210 37.68 -17.79 -1.32
C LYS A 210 37.79 -18.68 -2.58
N ASP A 211 36.69 -18.98 -3.27
CA ASP A 211 36.74 -19.70 -4.55
C ASP A 211 37.55 -18.90 -5.58
N SER A 212 38.38 -19.58 -6.36
CA SER A 212 39.08 -18.94 -7.48
C SER A 212 38.06 -18.54 -8.57
N SER A 213 38.41 -17.54 -9.39
CA SER A 213 37.52 -17.08 -10.48
C SER A 213 37.08 -18.23 -11.41
N ALA A 214 37.97 -19.17 -11.71
CA ALA A 214 37.65 -20.37 -12.50
C ALA A 214 36.62 -21.28 -11.81
N ILE A 215 36.81 -21.59 -10.51
CA ILE A 215 35.89 -22.42 -9.72
C ILE A 215 34.52 -21.74 -9.60
N ALA A 216 34.49 -20.43 -9.35
CA ALA A 216 33.27 -19.64 -9.31
C ALA A 216 32.53 -19.66 -10.66
N CYS A 217 33.23 -19.46 -11.77
CA CYS A 217 32.64 -19.52 -13.11
C CYS A 217 32.11 -20.92 -13.47
N GLU A 218 32.80 -22.00 -13.08
CA GLU A 218 32.32 -23.37 -13.31
C GLU A 218 31.03 -23.65 -12.51
N LYS A 219 31.06 -23.39 -11.19
CA LYS A 219 29.90 -23.53 -10.29
C LYS A 219 28.68 -22.75 -10.81
N VAL A 220 28.88 -21.49 -11.20
CA VAL A 220 27.81 -20.64 -11.75
C VAL A 220 27.37 -21.08 -13.15
N CYS A 221 28.27 -21.55 -14.02
CA CYS A 221 27.92 -22.09 -15.34
C CYS A 221 26.98 -23.31 -15.21
N ARG A 222 27.28 -24.24 -14.29
CA ARG A 222 26.41 -25.37 -13.94
C ARG A 222 25.03 -24.89 -13.42
N ALA A 223 25.01 -23.91 -12.52
CA ALA A 223 23.76 -23.34 -12.00
C ALA A 223 22.92 -22.66 -13.10
N LEU A 224 23.53 -21.89 -14.00
CA LEU A 224 22.85 -21.22 -15.11
C LEU A 224 22.21 -22.22 -16.08
N ARG A 225 22.93 -23.29 -16.46
CA ARG A 225 22.42 -24.39 -17.31
C ARG A 225 21.17 -25.04 -16.71
N LEU A 226 21.17 -25.30 -15.40
CA LEU A 226 20.06 -25.93 -14.68
C LEU A 226 18.85 -24.99 -14.50
N LEU A 227 19.10 -23.79 -13.98
CA LEU A 227 18.04 -22.88 -13.51
C LEU A 227 17.38 -22.08 -14.66
N LEU A 228 18.12 -21.81 -15.75
CA LEU A 228 17.70 -20.92 -16.83
C LEU A 228 17.84 -21.63 -18.19
N PRO A 229 16.80 -22.29 -18.74
CA PRO A 229 16.89 -23.08 -19.98
C PRO A 229 17.45 -22.36 -21.22
N LYS A 230 17.44 -21.02 -21.22
CA LYS A 230 18.12 -20.15 -22.20
C LYS A 230 19.67 -20.27 -22.18
N TYR A 231 20.23 -21.08 -21.29
CA TYR A 231 21.66 -21.26 -21.02
C TYR A 231 22.09 -22.73 -20.92
N HIS A 232 21.29 -23.70 -21.38
CA HIS A 232 21.67 -25.13 -21.38
C HIS A 232 22.98 -25.42 -22.15
N ASP A 233 23.31 -24.55 -23.10
CA ASP A 233 24.36 -24.64 -24.12
C ASP A 233 25.59 -23.75 -23.86
N ILE A 234 25.64 -22.97 -22.76
CA ILE A 234 26.82 -22.13 -22.47
C ILE A 234 28.01 -22.97 -21.97
N THR A 235 29.23 -22.49 -22.22
CA THR A 235 30.48 -23.03 -21.69
C THR A 235 31.00 -22.20 -20.49
N VAL A 236 32.14 -22.56 -19.89
CA VAL A 236 32.66 -21.87 -18.68
C VAL A 236 33.38 -20.58 -19.04
N ASP A 237 34.13 -20.58 -20.15
CA ASP A 237 34.77 -19.41 -20.79
C ASP A 237 33.78 -18.29 -21.14
N GLN A 238 32.50 -18.64 -21.36
CA GLN A 238 31.41 -17.69 -21.64
C GLN A 238 30.87 -17.01 -20.38
N VAL A 239 31.30 -17.42 -19.18
CA VAL A 239 30.80 -16.93 -17.88
C VAL A 239 31.91 -16.18 -17.14
N GLN A 240 31.60 -14.98 -16.68
CA GLN A 240 32.41 -14.22 -15.74
C GLN A 240 31.58 -13.92 -14.48
N VAL A 241 32.16 -14.21 -13.32
CA VAL A 241 31.55 -13.98 -12.00
C VAL A 241 32.30 -12.85 -11.30
N ILE A 242 31.61 -11.77 -10.98
CA ILE A 242 32.18 -10.62 -10.26
C ILE A 242 31.44 -10.47 -8.93
N ARG A 243 32.13 -10.65 -7.80
CA ARG A 243 31.55 -10.38 -6.48
C ARG A 243 31.35 -8.88 -6.29
N LEU A 244 30.18 -8.48 -5.81
CA LEU A 244 29.90 -7.10 -5.43
C LEU A 244 30.13 -6.93 -3.91
N SER A 245 30.80 -5.85 -3.53
CA SER A 245 30.99 -5.43 -2.13
C SER A 245 29.76 -4.68 -1.60
N GLY A 246 29.72 -4.43 -0.29
CA GLY A 246 28.69 -3.60 0.37
C GLY A 246 27.42 -4.34 0.81
N ALA A 247 27.13 -5.54 0.30
CA ALA A 247 25.98 -6.33 0.74
C ALA A 247 26.25 -6.97 2.12
N LEU A 248 25.47 -6.58 3.13
CA LEU A 248 25.68 -6.94 4.54
C LEU A 248 25.13 -8.34 4.92
N THR A 249 24.01 -8.75 4.31
CA THR A 249 23.22 -9.92 4.74
C THR A 249 23.17 -11.08 3.72
N ASN A 250 23.59 -10.82 2.48
CA ASN A 250 23.57 -11.76 1.37
C ASN A 250 24.87 -11.62 0.56
N SER A 251 25.44 -12.71 0.04
CA SER A 251 26.58 -12.62 -0.89
C SER A 251 26.08 -12.38 -2.31
N VAL A 252 26.45 -11.23 -2.90
CA VAL A 252 25.91 -10.73 -4.17
C VAL A 252 26.99 -10.76 -5.26
N TYR A 253 26.62 -11.19 -6.46
CA TYR A 253 27.53 -11.30 -7.61
C TYR A 253 26.87 -10.80 -8.91
N LYS A 254 27.58 -9.97 -9.69
CA LYS A 254 27.24 -9.64 -11.09
C LYS A 254 27.74 -10.78 -11.96
N ILE A 255 26.81 -11.49 -12.59
CA ILE A 255 27.10 -12.62 -13.49
C ILE A 255 27.00 -12.13 -14.93
N ILE A 256 28.11 -12.17 -15.66
CA ILE A 256 28.18 -11.76 -17.06
C ILE A 256 28.26 -13.01 -17.93
N VAL A 257 27.34 -13.13 -18.89
CA VAL A 257 27.34 -14.22 -19.88
C VAL A 257 27.55 -13.62 -21.26
N GLN A 258 28.65 -13.98 -21.92
CA GLN A 258 28.97 -13.57 -23.29
C GLN A 258 28.66 -14.71 -24.25
N ARG A 259 28.10 -14.40 -25.43
CA ARG A 259 27.90 -15.38 -26.51
C ARG A 259 28.37 -14.80 -27.84
N PRO A 260 28.97 -15.61 -28.74
CA PRO A 260 29.14 -15.22 -30.13
C PRO A 260 27.80 -14.87 -30.78
N VAL A 261 27.80 -13.86 -31.65
CA VAL A 261 26.67 -13.56 -32.55
C VAL A 261 27.05 -14.07 -33.94
N PRO A 262 26.21 -14.89 -34.61
CA PRO A 262 26.45 -15.26 -36.00
C PRO A 262 26.55 -13.99 -36.87
N PRO A 263 27.55 -13.87 -37.75
CA PRO A 263 27.73 -12.67 -38.56
C PRO A 263 26.48 -12.43 -39.42
N SER A 264 25.79 -11.33 -39.14
CA SER A 264 24.61 -10.89 -39.89
C SER A 264 24.86 -9.50 -40.47
N ALA A 265 24.33 -9.24 -41.67
CA ALA A 265 24.69 -8.08 -42.50
C ALA A 265 24.32 -6.69 -41.91
N THR A 266 23.78 -6.62 -40.70
CA THR A 266 23.20 -5.40 -40.10
C THR A 266 23.76 -5.06 -38.71
N THR A 267 24.74 -5.80 -38.17
CA THR A 267 25.29 -5.51 -36.82
C THR A 267 26.80 -5.74 -36.73
N GLN A 268 27.55 -4.71 -36.34
CA GLN A 268 28.99 -4.79 -36.03
C GLN A 268 29.31 -5.53 -34.72
N ALA A 269 28.31 -5.81 -33.87
CA ALA A 269 28.50 -6.50 -32.60
C ALA A 269 28.76 -8.01 -32.79
N THR A 270 30.01 -8.42 -32.59
CA THR A 270 30.48 -9.82 -32.68
C THR A 270 30.01 -10.69 -31.51
N THR A 271 29.68 -10.09 -30.37
CA THR A 271 29.25 -10.78 -29.15
C THR A 271 27.98 -10.16 -28.55
N LYS A 272 27.23 -10.98 -27.82
CA LYS A 272 25.98 -10.62 -27.13
C LYS A 272 26.08 -10.89 -25.64
N THR A 273 26.48 -9.86 -24.92
CA THR A 273 26.55 -9.86 -23.46
C THR A 273 25.15 -9.85 -22.83
N ARG A 274 25.00 -10.55 -21.70
CA ARG A 274 23.82 -10.50 -20.83
C ARG A 274 24.26 -10.59 -19.37
N GLN A 275 23.84 -9.66 -18.52
CA GLN A 275 24.09 -9.72 -17.08
C GLN A 275 22.87 -10.20 -16.28
N HIS A 276 23.13 -10.86 -15.15
CA HIS A 276 22.16 -11.23 -14.11
C HIS A 276 22.79 -10.93 -12.74
N LEU A 277 21.96 -10.69 -11.73
CA LEU A 277 22.43 -10.56 -10.35
C LEU A 277 22.15 -11.89 -9.63
N LEU A 278 23.18 -12.48 -9.04
CA LEU A 278 23.09 -13.69 -8.22
C LEU A 278 23.16 -13.26 -6.75
N ARG A 279 22.16 -13.64 -5.94
CA ARG A 279 22.16 -13.45 -4.49
C ARG A 279 22.15 -14.82 -3.80
N ILE A 280 23.17 -15.09 -2.99
CA ILE A 280 23.26 -16.25 -2.08
C ILE A 280 22.91 -15.76 -0.67
N TYR A 281 22.05 -16.47 0.04
CA TYR A 281 21.59 -16.05 1.37
C TYR A 281 22.65 -16.32 2.44
N GLY A 282 22.90 -15.33 3.30
CA GLY A 282 23.71 -15.50 4.50
C GLY A 282 22.90 -16.17 5.63
N VAL A 283 23.60 -16.87 6.52
CA VAL A 283 23.04 -17.42 7.76
C VAL A 283 22.95 -16.29 8.82
N GLY A 284 21.85 -16.23 9.57
CA GLY A 284 21.77 -15.46 10.83
C GLY A 284 20.83 -14.25 10.90
N VAL A 285 20.13 -13.86 9.82
CA VAL A 285 19.21 -12.70 9.83
C VAL A 285 17.72 -13.02 10.09
N GLU A 286 17.40 -14.30 10.28
CA GLU A 286 16.02 -14.83 10.44
C GLU A 286 15.28 -14.28 11.68
N GLN A 287 15.99 -13.72 12.66
CA GLN A 287 15.37 -13.05 13.80
C GLN A 287 14.62 -11.76 13.39
N LEU A 288 15.10 -11.03 12.37
CA LEU A 288 14.57 -9.72 12.00
C LEU A 288 13.43 -9.80 10.99
N PHE A 289 13.59 -10.54 9.89
CA PHE A 289 12.59 -10.65 8.81
C PHE A 289 12.36 -12.08 8.33
N GLU A 290 11.17 -12.31 7.75
CA GLU A 290 10.70 -13.63 7.31
C GLU A 290 11.10 -13.89 5.85
N ARG A 291 12.08 -14.76 5.60
CA ARG A 291 12.59 -15.07 4.26
C ARG A 291 11.51 -15.57 3.29
N GLU A 292 10.50 -16.30 3.78
CA GLU A 292 9.37 -16.74 2.95
C GLU A 292 8.46 -15.57 2.52
N LYS A 293 8.29 -14.55 3.38
CA LYS A 293 7.51 -13.34 3.09
C LYS A 293 8.22 -12.46 2.06
N GLU A 294 9.53 -12.26 2.21
CA GLU A 294 10.37 -11.62 1.19
C GLU A 294 10.25 -12.35 -0.16
N LEU A 295 10.43 -13.67 -0.19
CA LEU A 295 10.33 -14.47 -1.41
C LEU A 295 8.93 -14.46 -2.03
N TYR A 296 7.87 -14.38 -1.23
CA TYR A 296 6.51 -14.21 -1.72
C TYR A 296 6.34 -12.84 -2.41
N TRP A 297 6.77 -11.76 -1.76
CA TRP A 297 6.65 -10.41 -2.31
C TRP A 297 7.54 -10.20 -3.54
N LEU A 298 8.79 -10.64 -3.55
CA LEU A 298 9.67 -10.58 -4.73
C LEU A 298 9.07 -11.31 -5.94
N ARG A 299 8.41 -12.47 -5.73
CA ARG A 299 7.65 -13.15 -6.80
C ARG A 299 6.48 -12.29 -7.29
N LYS A 300 5.70 -11.70 -6.39
CA LYS A 300 4.52 -10.87 -6.74
C LYS A 300 4.91 -9.59 -7.48
N LEU A 301 5.91 -8.88 -6.97
CA LEU A 301 6.45 -7.67 -7.59
C LEU A 301 7.05 -7.98 -8.95
N SER A 302 7.82 -9.07 -9.07
CA SER A 302 8.32 -9.53 -10.38
C SER A 302 7.22 -10.03 -11.32
N GLU A 303 6.09 -10.58 -10.84
CA GLU A 303 4.94 -10.92 -11.70
C GLU A 303 4.29 -9.63 -12.25
N LEU A 304 4.17 -8.58 -11.42
CA LEU A 304 3.63 -7.27 -11.77
C LEU A 304 4.63 -6.38 -12.56
N GLY A 305 5.91 -6.73 -12.60
CA GLY A 305 6.96 -5.94 -13.26
C GLY A 305 7.42 -4.72 -12.47
N VAL A 306 7.32 -4.79 -11.14
CA VAL A 306 7.88 -3.83 -10.17
C VAL A 306 9.23 -4.37 -9.68
N GLY A 307 10.24 -3.50 -9.61
CA GLY A 307 11.61 -3.89 -9.27
C GLY A 307 12.33 -4.73 -10.36
N PRO A 308 13.48 -5.32 -10.03
CA PRO A 308 14.21 -6.22 -10.92
C PRO A 308 13.42 -7.53 -11.14
N ARG A 309 13.37 -8.03 -12.37
CA ARG A 309 12.67 -9.29 -12.66
C ARG A 309 13.38 -10.48 -12.01
N LEU A 310 12.64 -11.27 -11.23
CA LEU A 310 13.11 -12.49 -10.58
C LEU A 310 13.10 -13.67 -11.59
N LEU A 311 14.29 -14.14 -11.96
CA LEU A 311 14.50 -15.10 -13.06
C LEU A 311 14.47 -16.56 -12.59
N ALA A 312 15.06 -16.86 -11.44
CA ALA A 312 15.05 -18.18 -10.81
C ALA A 312 15.20 -18.07 -9.28
N ILE A 313 14.68 -19.06 -8.56
CA ILE A 313 14.89 -19.26 -7.12
C ILE A 313 15.39 -20.69 -6.91
N PHE A 314 16.31 -20.86 -5.98
CA PHE A 314 16.88 -22.14 -5.56
C PHE A 314 17.07 -22.11 -4.03
N ASP A 315 17.46 -23.22 -3.41
CA ASP A 315 17.22 -23.43 -1.97
C ASP A 315 18.01 -22.42 -1.10
N ASN A 316 19.25 -22.11 -1.47
CA ASN A 316 20.10 -21.11 -0.79
C ASN A 316 20.24 -19.76 -1.52
N GLY A 317 19.40 -19.44 -2.51
CA GLY A 317 19.55 -18.18 -3.26
C GLY A 317 18.56 -17.88 -4.39
N ARG A 318 18.87 -16.84 -5.16
CA ARG A 318 18.06 -16.39 -6.31
C ARG A 318 18.89 -15.73 -7.41
N ILE A 319 18.34 -15.76 -8.63
CA ILE A 319 18.85 -15.03 -9.79
C ILE A 319 17.84 -13.96 -10.20
N GLU A 320 18.29 -12.71 -10.24
CA GLU A 320 17.53 -11.52 -10.63
C GLU A 320 18.05 -10.97 -11.98
N GLN A 321 17.22 -10.19 -12.65
CA GLN A 321 17.66 -9.30 -13.72
C GLN A 321 18.67 -8.30 -13.16
N TYR A 322 19.84 -8.20 -13.78
CA TYR A 322 20.76 -7.10 -13.53
C TYR A 322 20.23 -5.81 -14.17
N LEU A 323 20.39 -4.67 -13.50
CA LEU A 323 20.07 -3.34 -13.99
C LEU A 323 21.36 -2.52 -14.08
N GLU A 324 21.68 -1.94 -15.24
CA GLU A 324 22.73 -0.92 -15.35
C GLU A 324 22.13 0.41 -14.87
N SER A 325 22.65 0.89 -13.75
CA SER A 325 22.06 1.93 -12.91
C SER A 325 23.00 2.34 -11.79
N THR A 326 22.88 3.58 -11.32
CA THR A 326 23.57 4.10 -10.14
C THR A 326 22.59 4.20 -8.96
N THR A 327 23.01 3.77 -7.77
CA THR A 327 22.25 3.97 -6.51
C THR A 327 22.18 5.46 -6.16
N LEU A 328 21.06 5.92 -5.60
CA LEU A 328 20.95 7.30 -5.13
C LEU A 328 21.81 7.56 -3.89
N THR A 329 22.21 8.82 -3.70
CA THR A 329 22.90 9.30 -2.48
C THR A 329 21.96 10.11 -1.57
N ALA A 330 22.44 10.47 -0.38
CA ALA A 330 21.78 11.41 0.52
C ALA A 330 21.51 12.80 -0.11
N LYS A 331 22.26 13.15 -1.17
CA LYS A 331 22.09 14.41 -1.93
C LYS A 331 21.05 14.25 -3.04
N ASP A 332 20.99 13.09 -3.71
CA ASP A 332 20.03 12.82 -4.78
C ASP A 332 18.58 12.90 -4.31
N ILE A 333 18.26 12.35 -3.13
CA ILE A 333 16.87 12.33 -2.64
C ILE A 333 16.31 13.73 -2.37
N ARG A 334 17.20 14.72 -2.10
CA ARG A 334 16.82 16.14 -1.94
C ARG A 334 16.59 16.88 -3.25
N ASP A 335 17.10 16.42 -4.39
CA ASP A 335 16.88 17.10 -5.67
C ASP A 335 15.37 17.21 -5.95
N PRO A 336 14.81 18.42 -6.13
CA PRO A 336 13.39 18.61 -6.41
C PRO A 336 12.84 17.78 -7.57
N ARG A 337 13.65 17.39 -8.56
CA ARG A 337 13.20 16.52 -9.67
C ARG A 337 13.13 15.06 -9.21
N THR A 338 14.19 14.57 -8.57
CA THR A 338 14.31 13.21 -8.04
C THR A 338 13.32 12.95 -6.91
N SER A 339 13.18 13.84 -5.91
CA SER A 339 12.16 13.78 -4.85
C SER A 339 10.74 13.56 -5.39
N ARG A 340 10.30 14.36 -6.38
CA ARG A 340 9.00 14.18 -7.05
C ARG A 340 8.90 12.90 -7.87
N HIS A 341 10.01 12.31 -8.31
CA HIS A 341 10.01 10.99 -8.95
C HIS A 341 9.91 9.86 -7.93
N ILE A 342 10.51 9.99 -6.74
CA ILE A 342 10.35 9.06 -5.62
C ILE A 342 8.90 9.06 -5.14
N ALA A 343 8.30 10.24 -4.92
CA ALA A 343 6.88 10.39 -4.56
C ALA A 343 5.94 9.64 -5.50
N ARG A 344 6.19 9.73 -6.82
CA ARG A 344 5.45 8.99 -7.85
C ARG A 344 5.68 7.48 -7.74
N ARG A 345 6.94 7.02 -7.61
CA ARG A 345 7.24 5.59 -7.46
C ARG A 345 6.66 4.97 -6.19
N MET A 346 6.62 5.72 -5.10
CA MET A 346 5.96 5.30 -3.85
C MET A 346 4.44 5.21 -4.03
N CYS A 347 3.81 6.19 -4.69
CA CYS A 347 2.38 6.12 -5.01
C CYS A 347 2.02 4.95 -5.95
N GLU A 348 2.83 4.74 -6.98
CA GLU A 348 2.78 3.58 -7.88
C GLU A 348 2.87 2.25 -7.08
N LEU A 349 3.79 2.15 -6.12
CA LEU A 349 3.94 0.99 -5.23
C LEU A 349 2.73 0.79 -4.32
N HIS A 350 2.29 1.85 -3.63
CA HIS A 350 1.12 1.84 -2.75
C HIS A 350 -0.14 1.37 -3.47
N SER A 351 -0.32 1.73 -4.75
CA SER A 351 -1.46 1.34 -5.59
C SER A 351 -1.59 -0.17 -5.85
N ILE A 352 -0.55 -0.97 -5.58
CA ILE A 352 -0.60 -2.44 -5.66
C ILE A 352 -1.70 -3.00 -4.75
N VAL A 353 -2.09 -2.29 -3.68
CA VAL A 353 -3.22 -2.64 -2.80
C VAL A 353 -4.55 -2.83 -3.56
N HIS A 354 -4.74 -2.19 -4.72
CA HIS A 354 -5.93 -2.37 -5.56
C HIS A 354 -5.87 -3.61 -6.46
N THR A 355 -4.67 -4.18 -6.67
CA THR A 355 -4.44 -5.43 -7.43
C THR A 355 -4.30 -6.64 -6.51
N LEU A 356 -3.66 -6.46 -5.36
CA LEU A 356 -3.46 -7.43 -4.30
C LEU A 356 -3.98 -6.81 -2.99
N PRO A 357 -5.29 -6.87 -2.71
CA PRO A 357 -5.87 -6.31 -1.49
C PRO A 357 -5.47 -7.12 -0.24
N PRO A 358 -5.29 -6.46 0.91
CA PRO A 358 -5.04 -7.13 2.19
C PRO A 358 -6.24 -7.99 2.61
N ARG A 359 -6.00 -8.95 3.50
CA ARG A 359 -7.08 -9.71 4.15
C ARG A 359 -7.85 -8.81 5.13
N PRO A 360 -9.16 -9.05 5.38
CA PRO A 360 -9.86 -8.40 6.48
C PRO A 360 -9.10 -8.60 7.80
N GLY A 361 -8.97 -7.54 8.60
CA GLY A 361 -8.20 -7.58 9.85
C GLY A 361 -6.67 -7.62 9.67
N CYS A 362 -6.13 -7.24 8.51
CA CYS A 362 -4.69 -7.16 8.31
C CYS A 362 -4.04 -6.16 9.28
N VAL A 363 -3.13 -6.64 10.12
CA VAL A 363 -2.29 -5.81 10.97
C VAL A 363 -1.18 -5.16 10.12
N PRO A 364 -0.86 -3.87 10.32
CA PRO A 364 0.27 -3.22 9.66
C PRO A 364 1.62 -3.85 10.02
N GLU A 365 2.49 -4.08 9.03
CA GLU A 365 3.82 -4.71 9.23
C GLU A 365 4.66 -4.01 10.32
N ALA A 366 4.62 -2.67 10.39
CA ALA A 366 5.35 -1.92 11.42
C ALA A 366 4.95 -2.31 12.85
N TRP A 367 3.67 -2.61 13.10
CA TRP A 367 3.21 -3.10 14.40
C TRP A 367 3.62 -4.55 14.65
N LEU A 368 3.56 -5.42 13.63
CA LEU A 368 4.05 -6.80 13.74
C LEU A 368 5.54 -6.86 14.12
N CYS A 369 6.36 -6.01 13.49
CA CYS A 369 7.77 -5.86 13.85
C CYS A 369 7.95 -5.29 15.26
N ILE A 370 7.29 -4.18 15.61
CA ILE A 370 7.43 -3.54 16.92
C ILE A 370 6.99 -4.47 18.07
N ASP A 371 5.90 -5.23 17.90
CA ASP A 371 5.42 -6.20 18.91
C ASP A 371 6.33 -7.43 19.04
N LYS A 372 7.03 -7.82 17.97
CA LYS A 372 8.07 -8.85 18.02
C LYS A 372 9.37 -8.34 18.66
N TRP A 373 9.77 -7.11 18.32
CA TRP A 373 11.08 -6.56 18.66
C TRP A 373 11.13 -5.94 20.05
N TYR A 374 10.06 -5.35 20.57
CA TYR A 374 10.07 -4.78 21.92
C TYR A 374 10.35 -5.81 23.03
N PRO A 375 9.67 -6.98 23.09
CA PRO A 375 10.01 -8.03 24.06
C PRO A 375 11.44 -8.57 23.88
N LEU A 376 11.91 -8.68 22.63
CA LEU A 376 13.26 -9.13 22.29
C LEU A 376 14.32 -8.13 22.78
N VAL A 377 14.06 -6.83 22.69
CA VAL A 377 14.90 -5.78 23.30
C VAL A 377 14.93 -5.91 24.82
N LYS A 378 13.80 -6.13 25.50
CA LYS A 378 13.80 -6.35 26.97
C LYS A 378 14.65 -7.56 27.36
N GLN A 379 14.53 -8.67 26.62
CA GLN A 379 15.34 -9.88 26.83
C GLN A 379 16.84 -9.61 26.63
N LYS A 380 17.21 -8.77 25.65
CA LYS A 380 18.60 -8.42 25.31
C LYS A 380 19.17 -7.27 26.15
N TRP A 381 18.34 -6.53 26.89
CA TRP A 381 18.76 -5.33 27.63
C TRP A 381 19.93 -5.59 28.61
N PRO A 382 19.97 -6.67 29.42
CA PRO A 382 21.13 -6.96 30.27
C PRO A 382 22.43 -7.23 29.49
N LEU A 383 22.33 -7.71 28.25
CA LEU A 383 23.49 -7.89 27.36
C LEU A 383 24.01 -6.55 26.85
N LEU A 384 23.13 -5.61 26.52
CA LEU A 384 23.49 -4.24 26.13
C LEU A 384 24.12 -3.49 27.31
N GLN A 385 23.52 -3.57 28.49
CA GLN A 385 24.06 -3.02 29.73
C GLN A 385 25.46 -3.57 30.02
N ARG A 386 25.69 -4.89 29.92
CA ARG A 386 27.03 -5.49 30.10
C ARG A 386 28.01 -5.14 28.97
N LYS A 387 27.54 -4.90 27.74
CA LYS A 387 28.40 -4.59 26.57
C LYS A 387 28.84 -3.13 26.55
N PHE A 388 28.04 -2.21 27.09
CA PHE A 388 28.24 -0.76 26.94
C PHE A 388 28.19 0.07 28.23
N GLY A 389 27.68 -0.46 29.36
CA GLY A 389 27.45 0.27 30.61
C GLY A 389 28.64 1.09 31.10
N ASP A 390 29.80 0.46 31.27
CA ASP A 390 31.02 1.13 31.77
C ASP A 390 31.61 2.13 30.77
N ARG A 391 31.28 2.00 29.47
CA ARG A 391 31.92 2.75 28.37
C ARG A 391 31.06 3.90 27.85
N ARG A 392 29.74 3.77 27.91
CA ARG A 392 28.74 4.70 27.34
C ARG A 392 27.46 4.71 28.21
N PRO A 393 27.56 4.97 29.54
CA PRO A 393 26.43 4.84 30.45
C PRO A 393 25.26 5.75 30.07
N ASN A 394 25.54 6.98 29.62
CA ASN A 394 24.52 7.98 29.26
C ASN A 394 23.52 7.44 28.23
N LEU A 395 24.01 6.79 27.15
CA LEU A 395 23.16 6.26 26.07
C LEU A 395 22.23 5.12 26.51
N LEU A 396 22.50 4.50 27.66
CA LEU A 396 21.62 3.48 28.25
C LEU A 396 20.72 4.08 29.32
N ASN A 397 21.23 5.04 30.10
CA ASN A 397 20.49 5.72 31.17
C ASN A 397 19.38 6.64 30.62
N ASP A 398 19.58 7.23 29.45
CA ASP A 398 18.58 8.04 28.74
C ASP A 398 17.41 7.20 28.17
N LEU A 399 17.54 5.87 28.13
CA LEU A 399 16.60 4.96 27.48
C LEU A 399 15.76 4.17 28.50
N ASP A 400 14.60 4.73 28.87
CA ASP A 400 13.58 4.01 29.62
C ASP A 400 12.85 2.97 28.74
N ILE A 401 13.42 1.76 28.71
CA ILE A 401 12.87 0.59 28.00
C ILE A 401 11.60 0.05 28.68
N ASP A 402 11.33 0.37 29.95
CA ASP A 402 10.12 -0.08 30.64
C ASP A 402 8.92 0.79 30.25
N ALA A 403 9.01 2.13 30.36
CA ALA A 403 7.96 3.06 29.94
C ALA A 403 7.77 3.13 28.40
N LEU A 404 8.71 2.60 27.61
CA LEU A 404 8.58 2.49 26.16
C LEU A 404 7.32 1.70 25.74
N ALA A 405 6.92 0.67 26.48
CA ALA A 405 5.69 -0.10 26.21
C ALA A 405 4.43 0.79 26.19
N ASP A 406 4.25 1.59 27.24
CA ASP A 406 3.08 2.45 27.39
C ASP A 406 3.05 3.54 26.32
N ASN A 407 4.20 4.11 25.97
CA ASN A 407 4.28 5.12 24.93
C ASN A 407 4.04 4.53 23.51
N ILE A 408 4.43 3.27 23.26
CA ILE A 408 4.05 2.53 22.05
C ILE A 408 2.53 2.30 22.02
N ASN A 409 1.92 1.89 23.14
CA ASN A 409 0.47 1.67 23.22
C ASN A 409 -0.33 2.96 23.03
N LYS A 410 0.10 4.09 23.62
CA LYS A 410 -0.46 5.43 23.36
C LYS A 410 -0.37 5.81 21.89
N LEU A 411 0.78 5.55 21.24
CA LEU A 411 0.96 5.81 19.81
C LEU A 411 0.02 4.96 18.96
N LYS A 412 -0.07 3.65 19.22
CA LYS A 412 -1.01 2.75 18.53
C LYS A 412 -2.46 3.21 18.64
N ALA A 413 -2.89 3.66 19.83
CA ALA A 413 -4.22 4.20 20.03
C ALA A 413 -4.48 5.46 19.18
N ARG A 414 -3.52 6.41 19.14
CA ARG A 414 -3.60 7.62 18.29
C ARG A 414 -3.67 7.28 16.80
N VAL A 415 -2.81 6.39 16.32
CA VAL A 415 -2.82 5.94 14.91
C VAL A 415 -4.12 5.21 14.57
N THR A 416 -4.66 4.40 15.48
CA THR A 416 -5.96 3.73 15.29
C THR A 416 -7.11 4.74 15.19
N ALA A 417 -7.09 5.79 16.02
CA ALA A 417 -8.08 6.88 15.98
C ALA A 417 -7.98 7.74 14.70
N LEU A 418 -6.80 7.87 14.09
CA LEU A 418 -6.63 8.50 12.77
C LEU A 418 -7.15 7.63 11.61
N ASN A 419 -7.26 6.30 11.80
CA ASN A 419 -7.67 5.32 10.80
C ASN A 419 -7.00 5.51 9.40
N PRO A 420 -5.66 5.64 9.32
CA PRO A 420 -4.95 5.89 8.05
C PRO A 420 -5.08 4.70 7.09
N PRO A 421 -5.07 4.94 5.77
CA PRO A 421 -5.26 3.89 4.79
C PRO A 421 -4.05 2.95 4.71
N ILE A 422 -4.33 1.65 4.79
CA ILE A 422 -3.37 0.58 4.52
C ILE A 422 -3.12 0.47 3.02
N VAL A 423 -1.85 0.39 2.64
CA VAL A 423 -1.32 0.25 1.28
C VAL A 423 -0.29 -0.87 1.24
N PHE A 424 0.23 -1.22 0.06
CA PHE A 424 1.45 -2.01 -0.04
C PHE A 424 2.69 -1.09 0.03
N ALA A 425 3.43 -1.14 1.13
CA ALA A 425 4.52 -0.22 1.45
C ALA A 425 5.91 -0.89 1.31
N HIS A 426 6.95 -0.08 1.12
CA HIS A 426 8.35 -0.53 1.17
C HIS A 426 8.84 -0.75 2.59
N ASN A 427 8.45 0.15 3.50
CA ASN A 427 8.86 0.27 4.90
C ASN A 427 10.33 0.65 5.15
N ASP A 428 11.24 0.40 4.19
CA ASP A 428 12.63 0.87 4.20
C ASP A 428 13.01 1.60 2.89
N LEU A 429 12.38 2.74 2.61
CA LEU A 429 12.71 3.54 1.40
C LEU A 429 13.86 4.54 1.62
N GLN A 430 14.97 4.06 2.18
CA GLN A 430 16.24 4.79 2.20
C GLN A 430 16.85 4.95 0.79
N TYR A 431 17.82 5.84 0.62
CA TYR A 431 18.40 6.11 -0.70
C TYR A 431 19.16 4.92 -1.32
N GLY A 432 19.75 4.03 -0.49
CA GLY A 432 20.41 2.82 -0.94
C GLY A 432 19.49 1.84 -1.68
N ASN A 433 18.19 1.90 -1.40
CA ASN A 433 17.15 1.06 -1.98
C ASN A 433 16.51 1.68 -3.24
N ILE A 434 17.08 2.77 -3.77
CA ILE A 434 16.60 3.45 -4.97
C ILE A 434 17.70 3.50 -6.03
N LEU A 435 17.46 2.85 -7.17
CA LEU A 435 18.36 2.84 -8.33
C LEU A 435 17.87 3.82 -9.39
N ARG A 436 18.76 4.66 -9.94
CA ARG A 436 18.53 5.48 -11.13
C ARG A 436 19.07 4.73 -12.35
N LEU A 437 18.18 4.28 -13.24
CA LEU A 437 18.57 3.57 -14.47
C LEU A 437 19.40 4.45 -15.40
N ASP A 438 20.36 3.88 -16.11
CA ASP A 438 21.22 4.63 -17.02
C ASP A 438 20.45 5.27 -18.21
N GLN A 439 21.15 6.14 -18.94
CA GLN A 439 20.62 6.79 -20.14
C GLN A 439 20.24 5.74 -21.22
N PRO A 440 19.15 5.93 -21.98
CA PRO A 440 18.28 7.11 -22.03
C PRO A 440 17.09 7.08 -21.04
N SER A 441 17.10 6.17 -20.06
CA SER A 441 15.94 5.93 -19.18
C SER A 441 15.87 6.96 -18.04
N GLN A 442 16.89 7.01 -17.17
CA GLN A 442 16.93 7.85 -15.96
C GLN A 442 15.73 7.67 -15.01
N GLU A 443 14.94 6.62 -15.22
CA GLU A 443 13.85 6.23 -14.34
C GLU A 443 14.38 5.69 -13.02
N LEU A 444 13.68 6.01 -11.93
CA LEU A 444 13.93 5.39 -10.63
C LEU A 444 13.28 4.00 -10.55
N VAL A 445 13.98 3.05 -9.93
CA VAL A 445 13.52 1.68 -9.62
C VAL A 445 13.83 1.41 -8.15
N VAL A 446 12.83 0.91 -7.41
CA VAL A 446 12.97 0.52 -6.00
C VAL A 446 13.42 -0.94 -5.89
N ILE A 447 14.29 -1.25 -4.92
CA ILE A 447 14.87 -2.57 -4.65
C ILE A 447 14.88 -2.91 -3.14
N ASP A 448 15.21 -4.16 -2.81
CA ASP A 448 15.34 -4.70 -1.44
C ASP A 448 14.09 -4.55 -0.54
N PHE A 449 13.04 -5.23 -0.99
CA PHE A 449 11.74 -5.36 -0.36
C PHE A 449 11.73 -6.28 0.90
N GLU A 450 12.78 -6.31 1.72
CA GLU A 450 12.88 -7.25 2.87
C GLU A 450 11.91 -6.93 4.02
N TYR A 451 11.60 -5.64 4.24
CA TYR A 451 10.56 -5.18 5.19
C TYR A 451 9.19 -4.94 4.53
N ALA A 452 9.05 -5.18 3.22
CA ALA A 452 7.86 -4.76 2.47
C ALA A 452 6.61 -5.62 2.79
N GLY A 453 5.44 -4.98 2.74
CA GLY A 453 4.16 -5.62 3.06
C GLY A 453 3.03 -4.61 3.23
N TYR A 454 1.96 -5.01 3.92
CA TYR A 454 0.82 -4.12 4.14
C TYR A 454 1.07 -3.20 5.34
N ASN A 455 1.14 -1.89 5.11
CA ASN A 455 1.35 -0.89 6.15
C ASN A 455 0.62 0.42 5.81
N TYR A 456 0.60 1.39 6.73
CA TYR A 456 -0.01 2.70 6.49
C TYR A 456 0.82 3.56 5.54
N ARG A 457 0.18 4.27 4.59
CA ARG A 457 0.90 5.13 3.63
C ARG A 457 1.80 6.18 4.30
N GLY A 458 1.33 6.75 5.42
CA GLY A 458 2.08 7.75 6.17
C GLY A 458 3.31 7.20 6.87
N PHE A 459 3.42 5.88 7.10
CA PHE A 459 4.65 5.27 7.63
C PHE A 459 5.74 5.27 6.57
N ASP A 460 5.45 4.81 5.35
CA ASP A 460 6.45 4.73 4.27
C ASP A 460 6.94 6.13 3.85
N ILE A 461 6.04 7.12 3.81
CA ILE A 461 6.38 8.52 3.54
C ILE A 461 7.19 9.11 4.71
N ALA A 462 6.74 8.96 5.96
CA ALA A 462 7.50 9.45 7.13
C ALA A 462 8.87 8.78 7.25
N ASN A 463 8.99 7.51 6.86
CA ASN A 463 10.25 6.79 6.84
C ASN A 463 11.19 7.41 5.81
N HIS A 464 10.71 7.59 4.56
CA HIS A 464 11.52 8.23 3.53
C HIS A 464 11.97 9.65 3.95
N PHE A 465 11.12 10.43 4.62
CA PHE A 465 11.52 11.75 5.15
C PHE A 465 12.53 11.66 6.30
N CYS A 466 12.44 10.66 7.19
CA CYS A 466 13.47 10.41 8.20
C CYS A 466 14.83 10.06 7.56
N GLU A 467 14.86 9.39 6.42
CA GLU A 467 16.13 9.02 5.76
C GLU A 467 16.83 10.20 5.05
N TRP A 468 16.26 11.42 5.11
CA TRP A 468 16.96 12.65 4.72
C TRP A 468 17.93 13.16 5.81
N THR A 469 17.75 12.70 7.07
CA THR A 469 18.64 13.02 8.21
C THR A 469 19.91 12.16 8.23
N ALA A 470 19.95 11.08 7.44
CA ALA A 470 21.05 10.12 7.44
C ALA A 470 22.06 10.39 6.31
N ASP A 471 23.33 10.07 6.57
CA ASP A 471 24.36 10.02 5.53
C ASP A 471 25.29 8.81 5.71
N TYR A 472 24.80 7.64 5.29
CA TYR A 472 25.50 6.35 5.27
C TYR A 472 26.81 6.31 4.46
N HIS A 473 27.16 7.40 3.76
CA HIS A 473 28.44 7.57 3.06
C HIS A 473 29.42 8.52 3.79
N SER A 474 29.06 9.03 4.97
CA SER A 474 29.95 9.85 5.82
C SER A 474 30.83 8.98 6.73
N ASP A 475 31.81 9.60 7.38
CA ASP A 475 32.67 8.96 8.39
C ASP A 475 31.90 8.55 9.67
N THR A 476 30.67 9.04 9.85
CA THR A 476 29.79 8.71 10.97
C THR A 476 28.40 8.26 10.46
N PRO A 477 28.31 7.12 9.76
CA PRO A 477 27.09 6.71 9.03
C PRO A 477 25.88 6.42 9.94
N HIS A 478 26.11 6.34 11.25
CA HIS A 478 25.12 6.14 12.31
C HIS A 478 24.56 7.45 12.90
N ALA A 479 25.21 8.59 12.63
CA ALA A 479 24.79 9.90 13.14
C ALA A 479 23.63 10.45 12.29
N LEU A 480 22.66 11.08 12.95
CA LEU A 480 21.44 11.58 12.35
C LEU A 480 21.34 13.09 12.54
N ASP A 481 21.49 13.82 11.45
CA ASP A 481 21.31 15.26 11.40
C ASP A 481 19.81 15.58 11.26
N PHE A 482 19.14 15.76 12.40
CA PHE A 482 17.69 16.04 12.42
C PHE A 482 17.32 17.39 11.78
N ASP A 483 18.25 18.34 11.68
CA ASP A 483 18.03 19.62 11.00
C ASP A 483 18.00 19.45 9.47
N ARG A 484 18.51 18.31 8.95
CA ARG A 484 18.31 17.85 7.56
C ARG A 484 16.95 17.17 7.30
N TYR A 485 16.03 17.08 8.25
CA TYR A 485 14.65 16.63 7.94
C TYR A 485 14.01 17.57 6.88
N PRO A 486 13.19 17.09 5.92
CA PRO A 486 12.66 17.95 4.87
C PRO A 486 11.79 19.09 5.42
N THR A 487 12.04 20.30 4.92
CA THR A 487 11.25 21.51 5.21
C THR A 487 9.79 21.35 4.78
N GLU A 488 8.90 22.22 5.27
CA GLU A 488 7.49 22.22 4.85
C GLU A 488 7.33 22.36 3.32
N GLU A 489 8.18 23.14 2.65
CA GLU A 489 8.15 23.26 1.18
C GLU A 489 8.58 21.96 0.49
N GLU A 490 9.67 21.33 0.94
CA GLU A 490 10.14 20.04 0.41
C GLU A 490 9.09 18.93 0.62
N GLN A 491 8.48 18.87 1.81
CA GLN A 491 7.38 17.96 2.12
C GLN A 491 6.16 18.24 1.24
N HIS A 492 5.70 19.50 1.15
CA HIS A 492 4.58 19.87 0.28
C HIS A 492 4.85 19.54 -1.20
N MET A 493 6.09 19.67 -1.67
CA MET A 493 6.46 19.33 -3.05
C MET A 493 6.39 17.81 -3.30
N PHE A 494 6.88 16.99 -2.36
CA PHE A 494 6.77 15.53 -2.42
C PHE A 494 5.29 15.09 -2.36
N LEU A 495 4.54 15.59 -1.38
CA LEU A 495 3.14 15.22 -1.17
C LEU A 495 2.23 15.65 -2.31
N ASN A 496 2.44 16.82 -2.92
CA ASN A 496 1.70 17.19 -4.13
C ASN A 496 2.00 16.26 -5.31
N ALA A 497 3.25 15.84 -5.50
CA ALA A 497 3.60 14.88 -6.55
C ALA A 497 3.04 13.46 -6.28
N TYR A 498 2.91 13.07 -5.01
CA TYR A 498 2.21 11.85 -4.59
C TYR A 498 0.70 11.95 -4.87
N ILE A 499 0.05 13.06 -4.49
CA ILE A 499 -1.39 13.30 -4.73
C ILE A 499 -1.70 13.36 -6.23
N ASP A 500 -0.86 14.04 -7.03
CA ASP A 500 -0.99 14.09 -8.49
C ASP A 500 -1.02 12.68 -9.10
N GLU A 501 -0.11 11.81 -8.65
CA GLU A 501 -0.02 10.43 -9.14
C GLU A 501 -1.17 9.57 -8.62
N GLN A 502 -1.62 9.78 -7.38
CA GLN A 502 -2.79 9.09 -6.82
C GLN A 502 -4.06 9.43 -7.62
N LEU A 503 -4.26 10.71 -7.97
CA LEU A 503 -5.36 11.15 -8.84
C LEU A 503 -5.21 10.56 -10.25
N ARG A 504 -3.99 10.50 -10.80
CA ARG A 504 -3.69 9.90 -12.11
C ARG A 504 -3.95 8.39 -12.16
N LEU A 505 -3.80 7.67 -11.05
CA LEU A 505 -4.06 6.24 -10.91
C LEU A 505 -5.54 5.93 -10.60
N ASN A 506 -6.18 6.80 -9.81
CA ASN A 506 -7.59 6.66 -9.42
C ASN A 506 -8.56 7.07 -10.53
N ALA A 507 -8.18 7.92 -11.48
CA ALA A 507 -9.00 8.29 -12.63
C ALA A 507 -9.43 7.06 -13.47
N ASP A 508 -8.61 6.01 -13.52
CA ASP A 508 -8.91 4.73 -14.20
C ASP A 508 -9.84 3.80 -13.39
N HIS A 509 -10.12 4.11 -12.12
CA HIS A 509 -10.75 3.18 -11.16
C HIS A 509 -11.97 3.73 -10.39
N TYR A 510 -11.87 4.95 -9.84
CA TYR A 510 -12.86 5.54 -8.92
C TYR A 510 -12.94 7.09 -9.10
N PRO A 511 -13.37 7.59 -10.28
CA PRO A 511 -13.37 9.02 -10.57
C PRO A 511 -14.31 9.85 -9.67
N GLU A 512 -15.37 9.26 -9.13
CA GLU A 512 -16.36 9.96 -8.29
C GLU A 512 -15.94 10.16 -6.82
N PHE A 513 -14.79 9.62 -6.38
CA PHE A 513 -14.31 9.68 -4.98
C PHE A 513 -13.05 10.52 -4.78
N GLN A 514 -12.89 11.62 -5.55
CA GLN A 514 -11.73 12.50 -5.43
C GLN A 514 -11.90 13.55 -4.32
N GLN A 515 -11.06 13.46 -3.29
CA GLN A 515 -10.97 14.41 -2.19
C GLN A 515 -10.33 15.75 -2.66
N PRO A 516 -10.77 16.91 -2.15
CA PRO A 516 -10.12 18.20 -2.44
C PRO A 516 -8.65 18.20 -2.03
N ARG A 517 -7.76 18.67 -2.92
CA ARG A 517 -6.30 18.71 -2.71
C ARG A 517 -5.86 19.29 -1.35
N PRO A 518 -6.40 20.43 -0.86
CA PRO A 518 -5.97 20.98 0.43
C PRO A 518 -6.23 20.03 1.60
N GLN A 519 -7.39 19.35 1.61
CA GLN A 519 -7.71 18.37 2.64
C GLN A 519 -6.84 17.12 2.51
N ALA A 520 -6.67 16.60 1.28
CA ALA A 520 -5.82 15.43 1.04
C ALA A 520 -4.36 15.66 1.48
N LEU A 521 -3.86 16.90 1.36
CA LEU A 521 -2.54 17.31 1.84
C LEU A 521 -2.51 17.42 3.38
N ALA A 522 -3.49 18.09 4.00
CA ALA A 522 -3.57 18.23 5.46
C ALA A 522 -3.74 16.89 6.19
N ASP A 523 -4.51 15.97 5.60
CA ASP A 523 -4.68 14.61 6.11
C ASP A 523 -3.36 13.84 6.03
N LEU A 524 -2.67 13.87 4.87
CA LEU A 524 -1.35 13.25 4.72
C LEU A 524 -0.32 13.80 5.72
N ILE A 525 -0.27 15.11 5.94
CA ILE A 525 0.61 15.73 6.93
C ILE A 525 0.27 15.24 8.35
N THR A 526 -1.02 15.14 8.69
CA THR A 526 -1.49 14.58 9.98
C THR A 526 -1.06 13.11 10.14
N GLU A 527 -1.23 12.28 9.11
CA GLU A 527 -0.80 10.88 9.10
C GLU A 527 0.71 10.74 9.31
N ILE A 528 1.50 11.50 8.54
CA ILE A 528 2.97 11.47 8.55
C ILE A 528 3.52 11.94 9.88
N ALA A 529 3.02 13.04 10.44
CA ALA A 529 3.46 13.55 11.73
C ALA A 529 3.22 12.53 12.86
N CYS A 530 2.12 11.77 12.81
CA CYS A 530 1.85 10.72 13.80
C CYS A 530 2.67 9.44 13.52
N LEU A 531 2.85 9.05 12.26
CA LEU A 531 3.54 7.81 11.89
C LEU A 531 5.08 7.93 11.90
N ARG A 532 5.64 9.15 11.88
CA ARG A 532 7.07 9.41 12.16
C ARG A 532 7.50 8.92 13.54
N LEU A 533 6.63 9.03 14.54
CA LEU A 533 6.84 8.44 15.86
C LEU A 533 7.00 6.92 15.78
N ALA A 534 6.31 6.26 14.84
CA ALA A 534 6.40 4.81 14.64
C ALA A 534 7.69 4.40 13.93
N THR A 535 8.20 5.19 12.96
CA THR A 535 9.49 4.90 12.30
C THR A 535 10.65 5.06 13.27
N HIS A 536 10.58 6.05 14.17
CA HIS A 536 11.53 6.22 15.28
C HIS A 536 11.55 5.01 16.24
N VAL A 537 10.39 4.48 16.65
CA VAL A 537 10.34 3.25 17.45
C VAL A 537 10.83 2.03 16.67
N PHE A 538 10.39 1.85 15.43
CA PHE A 538 10.73 0.70 14.58
C PHE A 538 12.26 0.55 14.43
N TRP A 539 12.93 1.61 13.97
CA TRP A 539 14.38 1.59 13.76
C TRP A 539 15.18 1.71 15.06
N GLY A 540 14.62 2.32 16.10
CA GLY A 540 15.21 2.32 17.45
C GLY A 540 15.30 0.91 18.05
N LEU A 541 14.21 0.14 18.00
CA LEU A 541 14.19 -1.25 18.47
C LEU A 541 15.09 -2.17 17.61
N TRP A 542 15.05 -2.01 16.29
CA TRP A 542 15.96 -2.70 15.37
C TRP A 542 17.43 -2.40 15.71
N GLY A 543 17.77 -1.13 15.96
CA GLY A 543 19.11 -0.70 16.35
C GLY A 543 19.56 -1.32 17.67
N LEU A 544 18.71 -1.38 18.71
CA LEU A 544 19.06 -2.04 19.97
C LEU A 544 19.30 -3.56 19.80
N ILE A 545 18.53 -4.24 18.94
CA ILE A 545 18.78 -5.65 18.61
C ILE A 545 20.16 -5.79 17.92
N GLN A 546 20.41 -5.01 16.88
CA GLN A 546 21.66 -5.04 16.13
C GLN A 546 22.87 -4.66 17.00
N ALA A 547 22.73 -3.70 17.92
CA ALA A 547 23.78 -3.33 18.88
C ALA A 547 24.19 -4.49 19.80
N SER A 548 23.32 -5.47 20.02
CA SER A 548 23.64 -6.67 20.79
C SER A 548 24.38 -7.74 19.98
N GLU A 549 23.98 -7.99 18.73
CA GLU A 549 24.41 -9.18 17.93
C GLU A 549 25.26 -8.88 16.69
N SER A 550 25.19 -7.68 16.11
CA SER A 550 25.85 -7.37 14.83
C SER A 550 27.36 -7.27 14.96
N ASN A 551 28.05 -7.73 13.90
CA ASN A 551 29.50 -7.62 13.70
C ASN A 551 29.85 -6.63 12.57
N ILE A 552 28.86 -5.85 12.11
CA ILE A 552 29.03 -4.81 11.08
C ILE A 552 29.57 -3.54 11.76
N ASP A 553 30.52 -2.86 11.10
CA ASP A 553 31.12 -1.62 11.60
C ASP A 553 30.15 -0.44 11.43
N PHE A 554 29.21 -0.34 12.37
CA PHE A 554 28.16 0.68 12.45
C PHE A 554 27.73 0.83 13.90
N ASP A 555 27.58 2.07 14.38
CA ASP A 555 27.21 2.33 15.78
C ASP A 555 25.70 2.24 15.99
N TYR A 556 25.22 1.00 16.05
CA TYR A 556 23.81 0.69 16.27
C TYR A 556 23.26 1.22 17.61
N LEU A 557 24.12 1.45 18.62
CA LEU A 557 23.69 1.99 19.91
C LEU A 557 23.40 3.49 19.81
N GLU A 558 24.33 4.26 19.22
CA GLU A 558 24.15 5.70 18.99
C GLU A 558 22.95 5.95 18.06
N TYR A 559 22.82 5.18 16.98
CA TYR A 559 21.69 5.25 16.06
C TYR A 559 20.35 4.97 16.77
N ALA A 560 20.30 3.92 17.61
CA ALA A 560 19.09 3.57 18.36
C ALA A 560 18.73 4.63 19.40
N HIS A 561 19.70 5.14 20.15
CA HIS A 561 19.50 6.22 21.12
C HIS A 561 18.95 7.47 20.47
N GLN A 562 19.52 7.91 19.34
CA GLN A 562 19.02 9.08 18.61
C GLN A 562 17.56 8.91 18.16
N LYS A 563 17.20 7.77 17.53
CA LYS A 563 15.83 7.49 17.07
C LYS A 563 14.85 7.41 18.26
N LEU A 564 15.20 6.70 19.35
CA LEU A 564 14.32 6.56 20.53
C LEU A 564 14.19 7.87 21.34
N SER A 565 15.26 8.65 21.43
CA SER A 565 15.24 9.97 22.07
C SER A 565 14.36 10.97 21.29
N ALA A 566 14.37 10.92 19.95
CA ALA A 566 13.44 11.69 19.13
C ALA A 566 11.98 11.30 19.41
N PHE A 567 11.68 10.00 19.43
CA PHE A 567 10.36 9.50 19.82
C PHE A 567 9.92 10.00 21.21
N HIS A 568 10.81 9.92 22.22
CA HIS A 568 10.52 10.33 23.60
C HIS A 568 10.17 11.82 23.70
N ARG A 569 10.96 12.71 23.08
CA ARG A 569 10.70 14.16 23.06
C ARG A 569 9.35 14.48 22.40
N GLU A 570 9.07 13.89 21.23
CA GLU A 570 7.89 14.22 20.44
C GLU A 570 6.59 13.62 21.00
N ILE A 571 6.64 12.40 21.58
CA ILE A 571 5.47 11.81 22.24
C ILE A 571 5.08 12.61 23.49
N GLN A 572 6.04 13.26 24.18
CA GLN A 572 5.77 14.19 25.28
C GLN A 572 5.16 15.51 24.81
N GLN A 573 5.70 16.14 23.76
CA GLN A 573 5.10 17.36 23.16
C GLN A 573 3.65 17.13 22.72
N CYS A 574 3.34 15.93 22.21
CA CYS A 574 1.98 15.48 21.88
C CYS A 574 1.07 15.25 23.10
N GLN A 575 1.61 15.14 24.32
CA GLN A 575 0.86 15.00 25.57
C GLN A 575 0.68 16.36 26.29
N ALA A 576 1.67 17.25 26.17
CA ALA A 576 1.62 18.62 26.71
C ALA A 576 0.68 19.54 25.92
N SER A 577 0.47 19.26 24.63
CA SER A 577 -0.47 19.99 23.78
C SER A 577 -1.90 19.46 24.01
N PRO A 578 -2.86 20.25 24.54
CA PRO A 578 -4.25 19.81 24.60
C PRO A 578 -4.80 19.57 23.19
N PRO A 579 -5.81 18.69 23.01
CA PRO A 579 -6.40 18.47 21.69
C PRO A 579 -7.04 19.77 21.19
N ALA A 580 -6.41 20.40 20.21
CA ALA A 580 -6.98 21.54 19.51
C ALA A 580 -8.34 21.12 18.94
N GLN A 581 -9.39 21.85 19.33
CA GLN A 581 -10.76 21.56 18.93
C GLN A 581 -10.86 21.70 17.39
N ARG A 582 -11.14 20.57 16.72
CA ARG A 582 -11.34 20.45 15.27
C ARG A 582 -12.82 20.58 14.91
#